data_AF-A0A9P8T1A5-F1
#
_entry.id   AF-A0A9P8T1A5-F1
#
_cell.length_a   1.000
_cell.length_b   1.000
_cell.length_c   1.000
_cell.angle_alpha   90.00
_cell.angle_beta   90.00
_cell.angle_gamma   90.00
#
_symmetry.space_group_name_H-M   'P 1'
#
loop_
_entity.id
_entity.type
_entity.pdbx_description
1 polymer ?
#
loop_
_entity_poly.entity_id
_entity_poly.type
_entity_poly.pdbx_seq_one_letter_code
_entity_poly.pdbx_strand_id
1 'polypeptide(L)'
;MQSKALFALATTIVAASAKNILLTNDDGWAATNIRALYRDLKAAGHDVIMVAPAEQRSGYGGKFQLDSSNTLQYDTLFSYPPAGSPSWGHEEDDLNVWYYNGTPAACVAVGLDYIIPTYFNNISVDLVVGGPNEGNNLGERDFVLSGTEGATFYAVERGYPAIAFSGANSNNSFFKDNLDTDPNHAPNIYSKKSVELIQALFEKQGDNPRALPLATGLNVNFPVAGSDLESDCLDPPYYQSRFTGSDYVPYAIAYNESTGLVDWANAETGTLDVAAAGDSSLPAEFNVVNGCASSITVFTLDPDAQKSAVDQIIGNFQSLLA
;
A
#
# COMPACT_ATOMS: atom_id res chain seq x y z
N MET A 1 24.04 -13.64 -55.68
CA MET A 1 22.79 -13.16 -55.03
C MET A 1 22.56 -14.00 -53.80
N GLN A 2 23.00 -13.55 -52.63
CA GLN A 2 22.73 -14.21 -51.35
C GLN A 2 21.50 -13.57 -50.73
N SER A 3 20.44 -14.36 -50.58
CA SER A 3 19.21 -13.99 -49.89
C SER A 3 19.48 -13.97 -48.38
N LYS A 4 19.42 -12.79 -47.76
CA LYS A 4 19.40 -12.65 -46.30
C LYS A 4 17.97 -12.92 -45.83
N ALA A 5 17.75 -14.06 -45.18
CA ALA A 5 16.53 -14.32 -44.43
C ALA A 5 16.51 -13.43 -43.19
N LEU A 6 15.51 -12.55 -43.10
CA LEU A 6 15.25 -11.71 -41.94
C LEU A 6 14.47 -12.56 -40.92
N PHE A 7 15.10 -12.95 -39.82
CA PHE A 7 14.38 -13.49 -38.66
C PHE A 7 13.71 -12.32 -37.94
N ALA A 8 12.40 -12.17 -38.12
CA ALA A 8 11.59 -11.32 -37.26
C ALA A 8 11.37 -12.05 -35.93
N LEU A 9 12.03 -11.58 -34.88
CA LEU A 9 11.74 -11.97 -33.50
C LEU A 9 10.35 -11.40 -33.19
N ALA A 10 9.31 -12.24 -33.23
CA ALA A 10 8.00 -11.85 -32.74
C ALA A 10 8.07 -11.84 -31.22
N THR A 11 8.31 -10.65 -30.64
CA THR A 11 8.01 -10.41 -29.23
C THR A 11 6.50 -10.49 -29.07
N THR A 12 6.01 -11.63 -28.58
CA THR A 12 4.66 -11.73 -28.04
C THR A 12 4.58 -10.82 -26.83
N ILE A 13 4.14 -9.59 -27.03
CA ILE A 13 3.59 -8.75 -25.98
C ILE A 13 2.32 -9.48 -25.56
N VAL A 14 2.39 -10.26 -24.48
CA VAL A 14 1.19 -10.65 -23.76
C VAL A 14 0.63 -9.32 -23.27
N ALA A 15 -0.42 -8.83 -23.94
CA ALA A 15 -1.20 -7.74 -23.40
C ALA A 15 -1.76 -8.26 -22.07
N ALA A 16 -1.14 -7.90 -20.96
CA ALA A 16 -1.77 -8.03 -19.66
C ALA A 16 -3.11 -7.32 -19.79
N SER A 17 -4.20 -8.04 -19.55
CA SER A 17 -5.53 -7.42 -19.57
C SER A 17 -5.49 -6.23 -18.61
N ALA A 18 -5.79 -5.03 -19.10
CA ALA A 18 -5.96 -3.86 -18.24
C ALA A 18 -6.90 -4.24 -17.08
N LYS A 19 -6.53 -3.82 -15.87
CA LYS A 19 -7.25 -4.09 -14.62
C LYS A 19 -7.70 -2.78 -14.03
N ASN A 20 -8.88 -2.78 -13.41
CA ASN A 20 -9.42 -1.61 -12.74
C ASN A 20 -8.95 -1.61 -11.28
N ILE A 21 -8.15 -0.60 -10.90
CA ILE A 21 -7.54 -0.50 -9.58
C ILE A 21 -8.08 0.74 -8.86
N LEU A 22 -8.61 0.55 -7.66
CA LEU A 22 -8.91 1.67 -6.75
C LEU A 22 -7.70 1.89 -5.84
N LEU A 23 -7.10 3.08 -5.91
CA LEU A 23 -5.90 3.46 -5.17
C LEU A 23 -6.26 4.46 -4.05
N THR A 24 -5.69 4.27 -2.86
CA THR A 24 -5.85 5.13 -1.69
C THR A 24 -4.57 5.13 -0.84
N ASN A 25 -4.50 5.94 0.21
CA ASN A 25 -3.48 5.92 1.25
C ASN A 25 -4.01 6.61 2.52
N ASP A 26 -3.14 6.82 3.51
CA ASP A 26 -3.37 7.77 4.60
C ASP A 26 -2.49 9.02 4.57
N ASP A 27 -1.40 9.06 3.79
CA ASP A 27 -0.54 10.25 3.70
C ASP A 27 -1.18 11.45 3.00
N GLY A 28 -2.24 11.20 2.25
CA GLY A 28 -2.99 12.20 1.49
C GLY A 28 -2.79 12.05 -0.02
N TRP A 29 -3.80 12.49 -0.77
CA TRP A 29 -3.89 12.35 -2.22
C TRP A 29 -2.78 13.05 -3.02
N ALA A 30 -2.10 14.01 -2.39
CA ALA A 30 -1.03 14.81 -3.00
C ALA A 30 0.38 14.41 -2.51
N ALA A 31 0.50 13.37 -1.70
CA ALA A 31 1.78 12.84 -1.25
C ALA A 31 2.58 12.22 -2.41
N THR A 32 3.91 12.27 -2.32
CA THR A 32 4.80 11.82 -3.40
C THR A 32 4.70 10.31 -3.66
N ASN A 33 4.66 9.47 -2.61
CA ASN A 33 4.64 8.01 -2.77
C ASN A 33 3.40 7.51 -3.55
N ILE A 34 2.19 7.94 -3.17
CA ILE A 34 0.96 7.52 -3.86
C ILE A 34 0.91 8.02 -5.31
N ARG A 35 1.47 9.20 -5.59
CA ARG A 35 1.55 9.76 -6.94
C ARG A 35 2.56 9.03 -7.82
N ALA A 36 3.68 8.57 -7.27
CA ALA A 36 4.61 7.68 -7.96
C ALA A 36 3.92 6.35 -8.34
N LEU A 37 3.21 5.72 -7.39
CA LEU A 37 2.49 4.47 -7.66
C LEU A 37 1.37 4.63 -8.69
N TYR A 38 0.59 5.71 -8.59
CA TYR A 38 -0.43 6.04 -9.58
C TYR A 38 0.17 6.12 -10.99
N ARG A 39 1.27 6.88 -11.14
CA ARG A 39 1.97 7.04 -12.42
C ARG A 39 2.38 5.68 -13.00
N ASP A 40 3.01 4.82 -12.21
CA ASP A 40 3.58 3.58 -12.73
C ASP A 40 2.52 2.50 -12.96
N LEU A 41 1.45 2.44 -12.16
CA LEU A 41 0.30 1.57 -12.46
C LEU A 41 -0.39 1.96 -13.77
N LYS A 42 -0.56 3.27 -14.02
CA LYS A 42 -1.08 3.77 -15.31
C LYS A 42 -0.13 3.44 -16.45
N ALA A 43 1.18 3.60 -16.26
CA ALA A 43 2.21 3.26 -17.24
C ALA A 43 2.27 1.75 -17.55
N ALA A 44 1.94 0.90 -16.58
CA ALA A 44 1.79 -0.54 -16.75
C ALA A 44 0.51 -0.94 -17.52
N GLY A 45 -0.36 0.01 -17.86
CA GLY A 45 -1.56 -0.21 -18.66
C GLY A 45 -2.83 -0.49 -17.86
N HIS A 46 -2.82 -0.25 -16.55
CA HIS A 46 -4.01 -0.41 -15.71
C HIS A 46 -4.91 0.84 -15.73
N ASP A 47 -6.19 0.63 -15.46
CA ASP A 47 -7.18 1.67 -15.24
C ASP A 47 -7.25 1.99 -13.75
N VAL A 48 -6.48 2.99 -13.33
CA VAL A 48 -6.37 3.39 -11.92
C VAL A 48 -7.29 4.56 -11.63
N ILE A 49 -8.07 4.46 -10.56
CA ILE A 49 -8.83 5.57 -9.97
C ILE A 49 -8.29 5.76 -8.55
N MET A 50 -7.77 6.94 -8.25
CA MET A 50 -7.32 7.30 -6.91
C MET A 50 -8.43 8.04 -6.18
N VAL A 51 -8.73 7.60 -4.95
CA VAL A 51 -9.57 8.33 -4.00
C VAL A 51 -8.88 8.27 -2.64
N ALA A 52 -8.26 9.37 -2.24
CA ALA A 52 -7.42 9.42 -1.04
C ALA A 52 -7.79 10.60 -0.13
N PRO A 53 -7.37 10.58 1.14
CA PRO A 53 -7.64 11.68 2.05
C PRO A 53 -7.10 13.03 1.55
N ALA A 54 -7.82 14.11 1.84
CA ALA A 54 -7.32 15.48 1.62
C ALA A 54 -6.18 15.87 2.59
N GLU A 55 -6.04 15.12 3.69
CA GLU A 55 -5.17 15.39 4.83
C GLU A 55 -4.37 14.15 5.21
N GLN A 56 -3.26 14.33 5.93
CA GLN A 56 -2.55 13.21 6.57
C GLN A 56 -3.42 12.58 7.66
N ARG A 57 -3.58 11.24 7.59
CA ARG A 57 -4.43 10.41 8.45
C ARG A 57 -3.66 9.24 9.09
N SER A 58 -2.35 9.34 9.30
CA SER A 58 -1.59 8.36 10.10
C SER A 58 -2.26 8.11 11.46
N GLY A 59 -2.38 6.83 11.85
CA GLY A 59 -3.03 6.43 13.11
C GLY A 59 -4.57 6.31 13.03
N TYR A 60 -5.18 6.40 11.84
CA TYR A 60 -6.64 6.32 11.66
C TYR A 60 -7.14 4.92 11.26
N GLY A 61 -6.34 3.86 11.44
CA GLY A 61 -6.67 2.50 10.97
C GLY A 61 -8.02 1.97 11.45
N GLY A 62 -8.29 2.03 12.75
CA GLY A 62 -9.56 1.61 13.33
C GLY A 62 -10.71 2.61 13.19
N LYS A 63 -10.54 3.72 12.45
CA LYS A 63 -11.51 4.82 12.40
C LYS A 63 -12.20 4.92 11.03
N PHE A 64 -13.52 4.81 11.03
CA PHE A 64 -14.36 5.15 9.89
C PHE A 64 -15.07 6.48 10.15
N GLN A 65 -14.76 7.52 9.37
CA GLN A 65 -15.42 8.82 9.49
C GLN A 65 -15.61 9.47 8.11
N LEU A 66 -16.85 9.87 7.85
CA LEU A 66 -17.25 10.75 6.76
C LEU A 66 -17.19 12.21 7.22
N ASP A 67 -16.94 13.14 6.29
CA ASP A 67 -17.06 14.57 6.58
C ASP A 67 -18.50 14.93 6.93
N SER A 68 -18.65 15.89 7.84
CA SER A 68 -19.94 16.50 8.19
C SER A 68 -20.17 17.84 7.48
N SER A 69 -19.17 18.31 6.72
CA SER A 69 -19.25 19.52 5.91
C SER A 69 -19.19 19.21 4.40
N ASN A 70 -19.78 20.10 3.60
CA ASN A 70 -19.63 20.11 2.15
C ASN A 70 -18.39 20.89 1.68
N THR A 71 -17.68 21.55 2.59
CA THR A 71 -16.44 22.28 2.31
C THR A 71 -15.36 21.95 3.33
N LEU A 72 -14.11 22.12 2.92
CA LEU A 72 -12.92 22.00 3.77
C LEU A 72 -12.89 23.17 4.74
N GLN A 73 -12.89 22.86 6.04
CA GLN A 73 -12.96 23.88 7.10
C GLN A 73 -11.60 24.49 7.44
N TYR A 74 -10.53 23.87 6.98
CA TYR A 74 -9.14 24.25 7.19
C TYR A 74 -8.34 23.93 5.93
N ASP A 75 -7.13 24.48 5.85
CA ASP A 75 -6.24 24.22 4.72
C ASP A 75 -5.81 22.76 4.70
N THR A 76 -5.88 22.21 3.49
CA THR A 76 -5.30 20.97 2.99
C THR A 76 -3.91 20.64 3.51
N LEU A 77 -3.50 19.36 3.49
CA LEU A 77 -2.08 19.05 3.33
C LEU A 77 -1.55 19.79 2.09
N PHE A 78 -0.40 20.45 2.23
CA PHE A 78 0.20 21.33 1.21
C PHE A 78 -0.67 22.52 0.76
N SER A 79 -1.72 22.86 1.51
CA SER A 79 -2.77 23.82 1.08
C SER A 79 -3.38 23.44 -0.28
N TYR A 80 -3.42 22.13 -0.57
CA TYR A 80 -3.84 21.58 -1.84
C TYR A 80 -4.87 20.46 -1.63
N PRO A 81 -6.17 20.79 -1.70
CA PRO A 81 -6.79 22.12 -1.91
C PRO A 81 -6.82 23.03 -0.66
N PRO A 82 -7.03 24.36 -0.82
CA PRO A 82 -7.12 25.30 0.30
C PRO A 82 -8.48 25.24 1.02
N ALA A 83 -8.56 25.82 2.21
CA ALA A 83 -9.79 25.97 2.98
C ALA A 83 -10.91 26.64 2.14
N GLY A 84 -12.15 26.20 2.36
CA GLY A 84 -13.32 26.66 1.61
C GLY A 84 -13.57 25.91 0.30
N SER A 85 -12.61 25.11 -0.18
CA SER A 85 -12.83 24.18 -1.30
C SER A 85 -13.86 23.12 -0.94
N PRO A 86 -14.50 22.44 -1.91
CA PRO A 86 -15.42 21.33 -1.63
C PRO A 86 -14.75 20.21 -0.81
N SER A 87 -15.51 19.50 0.03
CA SER A 87 -14.98 18.41 0.89
C SER A 87 -14.55 17.16 0.11
N TRP A 88 -14.80 17.11 -1.19
CA TRP A 88 -14.23 16.17 -2.15
C TRP A 88 -14.08 16.88 -3.50
N GLY A 89 -13.15 16.42 -4.31
CA GLY A 89 -12.91 16.96 -5.65
C GLY A 89 -11.89 16.11 -6.39
N HIS A 90 -11.57 16.50 -7.62
CA HIS A 90 -10.57 15.83 -8.43
C HIS A 90 -9.50 16.81 -8.93
N GLU A 91 -8.37 16.26 -9.37
CA GLU A 91 -7.34 17.01 -10.08
C GLU A 91 -7.94 17.62 -11.36
N GLU A 92 -7.67 18.90 -11.62
CA GLU A 92 -8.26 19.63 -12.76
C GLU A 92 -7.97 18.95 -14.10
N ASP A 93 -6.73 18.48 -14.28
CA ASP A 93 -6.24 17.86 -15.51
C ASP A 93 -6.33 16.33 -15.51
N ASP A 94 -6.83 15.71 -14.43
CA ASP A 94 -6.93 14.26 -14.32
C ASP A 94 -8.17 13.82 -13.52
N LEU A 95 -9.22 13.43 -14.24
CA LEU A 95 -10.46 12.95 -13.65
C LEU A 95 -10.26 11.66 -12.82
N ASN A 96 -9.15 10.95 -12.97
CA ASN A 96 -8.89 9.71 -12.23
C ASN A 96 -8.31 9.95 -10.84
N VAL A 97 -8.00 11.19 -10.43
CA VAL A 97 -7.37 11.49 -9.14
C VAL A 97 -8.27 12.35 -8.27
N TRP A 98 -8.81 11.77 -7.20
CA TRP A 98 -9.76 12.40 -6.29
C TRP A 98 -9.21 12.52 -4.87
N TYR A 99 -9.65 13.58 -4.19
CA TYR A 99 -9.52 13.71 -2.74
C TYR A 99 -10.89 13.64 -2.06
N TYR A 100 -10.91 13.20 -0.80
CA TYR A 100 -12.04 13.32 0.11
C TYR A 100 -11.60 13.68 1.53
N ASN A 101 -12.35 14.54 2.21
CA ASN A 101 -12.11 14.89 3.60
C ASN A 101 -12.65 13.82 4.57
N GLY A 102 -12.05 12.63 4.54
CA GLY A 102 -12.46 11.52 5.38
C GLY A 102 -11.27 10.73 5.91
N THR A 103 -11.58 9.58 6.51
CA THR A 103 -10.55 8.56 6.80
C THR A 103 -10.21 7.77 5.53
N PRO A 104 -9.07 7.06 5.50
CA PRO A 104 -8.70 6.21 4.37
C PRO A 104 -9.78 5.19 3.99
N ALA A 105 -10.36 4.49 4.98
CA ALA A 105 -11.49 3.58 4.76
C ALA A 105 -12.74 4.28 4.20
N ALA A 106 -13.01 5.51 4.66
CA ALA A 106 -14.09 6.31 4.10
C ALA A 106 -13.82 6.74 2.65
N CYS A 107 -12.56 7.00 2.27
CA CYS A 107 -12.18 7.29 0.89
C CYS A 107 -12.43 6.07 -0.03
N VAL A 108 -12.12 4.86 0.45
CA VAL A 108 -12.49 3.62 -0.26
C VAL A 108 -14.01 3.50 -0.43
N ALA A 109 -14.78 3.75 0.64
CA ALA A 109 -16.24 3.74 0.57
C ALA A 109 -16.79 4.74 -0.45
N VAL A 110 -16.33 6.00 -0.40
CA VAL A 110 -16.73 7.04 -1.36
C VAL A 110 -16.33 6.68 -2.79
N GLY A 111 -15.14 6.09 -2.97
CA GLY A 111 -14.68 5.57 -4.26
C GLY A 111 -15.65 4.54 -4.84
N LEU A 112 -15.96 3.50 -4.06
CA LEU A 112 -16.80 2.38 -4.48
C LEU A 112 -18.29 2.75 -4.61
N ASP A 113 -18.83 3.54 -3.68
CA ASP A 113 -20.27 3.76 -3.56
C ASP A 113 -20.75 5.02 -4.28
N TYR A 114 -19.85 5.93 -4.66
CA TYR A 114 -20.21 7.20 -5.31
C TYR A 114 -19.36 7.54 -6.54
N ILE A 115 -18.04 7.65 -6.41
CA ILE A 115 -17.18 8.16 -7.49
C ILE A 115 -17.20 7.22 -8.70
N ILE A 116 -16.92 5.92 -8.50
CA ILE A 116 -16.93 4.92 -9.57
C ILE A 116 -18.31 4.80 -10.25
N PRO A 117 -19.42 4.64 -9.50
CA PRO A 117 -20.76 4.60 -10.10
C PRO A 117 -21.13 5.85 -10.89
N THR A 118 -20.73 7.04 -10.42
CA THR A 118 -21.18 8.32 -10.97
C THR A 118 -20.32 8.79 -12.15
N TYR A 119 -19.00 8.64 -12.06
CA TYR A 119 -18.05 9.23 -13.02
C TYR A 119 -17.38 8.21 -13.94
N PHE A 120 -17.44 6.92 -13.60
CA PHE A 120 -16.72 5.87 -14.32
C PHE A 120 -17.63 4.74 -14.79
N ASN A 121 -18.89 5.05 -15.13
CA ASN A 121 -19.88 4.09 -15.65
C ASN A 121 -20.02 2.82 -14.80
N ASN A 122 -19.77 2.93 -13.48
CA ASN A 122 -19.84 1.81 -12.55
C ASN A 122 -18.98 0.61 -12.97
N ILE A 123 -17.74 0.85 -13.43
CA ILE A 123 -16.80 -0.25 -13.71
C ILE A 123 -16.58 -1.12 -12.47
N SER A 124 -16.33 -2.42 -12.69
CA SER A 124 -15.94 -3.34 -11.63
C SER A 124 -14.50 -3.09 -11.20
N VAL A 125 -14.22 -3.10 -9.90
CA VAL A 125 -12.85 -3.00 -9.35
C VAL A 125 -12.25 -4.39 -9.18
N ASP A 126 -11.06 -4.61 -9.75
CA ASP A 126 -10.31 -5.86 -9.67
C ASP A 126 -9.43 -5.95 -8.41
N LEU A 127 -8.94 -4.80 -7.94
CA LEU A 127 -8.02 -4.69 -6.80
C LEU A 127 -8.14 -3.31 -6.13
N VAL A 128 -8.12 -3.30 -4.80
CA VAL A 128 -7.92 -2.08 -4.01
C VAL A 128 -6.48 -2.03 -3.52
N VAL A 129 -5.81 -0.89 -3.65
CA VAL A 129 -4.42 -0.71 -3.24
C VAL A 129 -4.33 0.44 -2.25
N GLY A 130 -3.80 0.16 -1.05
CA GLY A 130 -3.46 1.16 -0.05
C GLY A 130 -1.97 1.49 -0.09
N GLY A 131 -1.62 2.78 -0.04
CA GLY A 131 -0.25 3.26 -0.01
C GLY A 131 0.35 3.59 -1.39
N PRO A 132 1.69 3.58 -1.53
CA PRO A 132 2.66 3.21 -0.51
C PRO A 132 2.67 4.23 0.62
N ASN A 133 2.52 3.76 1.86
CA ASN A 133 2.63 4.59 3.05
C ASN A 133 4.06 5.13 3.20
N GLU A 134 4.20 6.34 3.71
CA GLU A 134 5.47 6.93 4.12
C GLU A 134 5.77 6.58 5.57
N GLY A 135 6.41 5.43 5.72
CA GLY A 135 6.68 4.77 6.99
C GLY A 135 6.28 3.31 6.89
N ASN A 136 7.01 2.42 7.55
CA ASN A 136 6.59 1.03 7.59
C ASN A 136 5.42 0.82 8.56
N ASN A 137 4.61 -0.20 8.26
CA ASN A 137 3.57 -0.74 9.12
C ASN A 137 3.94 -2.17 9.50
N LEU A 138 4.80 -2.30 10.52
CA LEU A 138 5.42 -3.56 10.93
C LEU A 138 4.73 -4.14 12.15
N GLY A 139 4.28 -5.38 12.04
CA GLY A 139 3.64 -6.11 13.12
C GLY A 139 2.17 -5.73 13.34
N GLU A 140 1.51 -6.51 14.21
CA GLU A 140 0.07 -6.41 14.43
C GLU A 140 -0.36 -5.05 14.99
N ARG A 141 0.50 -4.39 15.77
CA ARG A 141 0.19 -3.07 16.32
C ARG A 141 0.02 -2.05 15.20
N ASP A 142 1.02 -1.93 14.33
CA ASP A 142 1.01 -0.94 13.27
C ASP A 142 -0.06 -1.31 12.24
N PHE A 143 -0.29 -2.61 12.01
CA PHE A 143 -1.42 -3.09 11.22
C PHE A 143 -2.77 -2.55 11.71
N VAL A 144 -3.04 -2.56 13.02
CA VAL A 144 -4.31 -2.08 13.58
C VAL A 144 -4.42 -0.54 13.58
N LEU A 145 -3.31 0.16 13.77
CA LEU A 145 -3.30 1.63 13.89
C LEU A 145 -3.19 2.35 12.55
N SER A 146 -2.60 1.72 11.54
CA SER A 146 -2.30 2.32 10.23
C SER A 146 -3.55 2.64 9.43
N GLY A 147 -3.62 3.87 8.90
CA GLY A 147 -4.71 4.26 8.02
C GLY A 147 -4.65 3.55 6.67
N THR A 148 -3.46 3.34 6.12
CA THR A 148 -3.23 2.54 4.91
C THR A 148 -3.76 1.11 5.07
N GLU A 149 -3.50 0.49 6.23
CA GLU A 149 -4.02 -0.85 6.53
C GLU A 149 -5.52 -0.84 6.81
N GLY A 150 -6.04 0.15 7.52
CA GLY A 150 -7.48 0.31 7.75
C GLY A 150 -8.28 0.43 6.45
N ALA A 151 -7.74 1.12 5.43
CA ALA A 151 -8.36 1.19 4.12
C ALA A 151 -8.39 -0.17 3.41
N THR A 152 -7.27 -0.90 3.49
CA THR A 152 -7.09 -2.22 2.88
C THR A 152 -7.97 -3.26 3.56
N PHE A 153 -8.01 -3.26 4.90
CA PHE A 153 -8.90 -4.07 5.73
C PHE A 153 -10.36 -3.85 5.35
N TYR A 154 -10.80 -2.59 5.26
CA TYR A 154 -12.17 -2.25 4.86
C TYR A 154 -12.51 -2.75 3.45
N ALA A 155 -11.58 -2.65 2.50
CA ALA A 155 -11.76 -3.18 1.16
C ALA A 155 -11.95 -4.71 1.15
N VAL A 156 -11.15 -5.44 1.93
CA VAL A 156 -11.29 -6.90 2.10
C VAL A 156 -12.63 -7.25 2.74
N GLU A 157 -13.06 -6.51 3.76
CA GLU A 157 -14.35 -6.68 4.43
C GLU A 157 -15.52 -6.47 3.46
N ARG A 158 -15.37 -5.50 2.55
CA ARG A 158 -16.30 -5.22 1.45
C ARG A 158 -16.25 -6.25 0.32
N GLY A 159 -15.38 -7.26 0.44
CA GLY A 159 -15.25 -8.34 -0.52
C GLY A 159 -14.42 -7.97 -1.74
N TYR A 160 -13.48 -7.02 -1.67
CA TYR A 160 -12.52 -6.73 -2.74
C TYR A 160 -11.15 -7.34 -2.43
N PRO A 161 -10.41 -7.87 -3.41
CA PRO A 161 -8.98 -8.14 -3.23
C PRO A 161 -8.27 -6.86 -2.85
N ALA A 162 -7.37 -6.88 -1.86
CA ALA A 162 -6.65 -5.68 -1.47
C ALA A 162 -5.21 -5.94 -0.99
N ILE A 163 -4.35 -4.96 -1.24
CA ILE A 163 -2.93 -4.95 -0.84
C ILE A 163 -2.59 -3.58 -0.23
N ALA A 164 -1.92 -3.60 0.93
CA ALA A 164 -1.28 -2.44 1.53
C ALA A 164 0.22 -2.45 1.22
N PHE A 165 0.75 -1.31 0.82
CA PHE A 165 2.19 -1.08 0.62
C PHE A 165 2.69 -0.01 1.59
N SER A 166 3.89 -0.18 2.14
CA SER A 166 4.49 0.75 3.09
C SER A 166 6.01 0.84 2.88
N GLY A 167 6.55 2.05 2.66
CA GLY A 167 7.98 2.29 2.43
C GLY A 167 8.68 2.83 3.67
N ALA A 168 9.94 2.44 3.91
CA ALA A 168 10.73 2.95 5.04
C ALA A 168 11.31 4.36 4.75
N ASN A 169 10.45 5.29 4.34
CA ASN A 169 10.76 6.71 4.20
C ASN A 169 9.83 7.53 5.09
N SER A 170 10.15 8.80 5.30
CA SER A 170 9.37 9.70 6.19
C SER A 170 9.04 11.04 5.55
N ASN A 171 9.19 11.14 4.22
CA ASN A 171 9.13 12.39 3.50
C ASN A 171 7.72 12.67 2.96
N ASN A 172 6.83 13.17 3.83
CA ASN A 172 5.50 13.65 3.42
C ASN A 172 5.61 14.97 2.69
N SER A 173 5.88 14.80 1.40
CA SER A 173 6.27 15.82 0.46
C SER A 173 5.23 16.00 -0.62
N PHE A 174 5.16 17.22 -1.14
CA PHE A 174 4.22 17.56 -2.18
C PHE A 174 4.71 17.04 -3.52
N PHE A 175 3.89 16.22 -4.19
CA PHE A 175 4.30 15.58 -5.44
C PHE A 175 4.76 16.56 -6.53
N LYS A 176 4.21 17.79 -6.59
CA LYS A 176 4.59 18.77 -7.62
C LYS A 176 6.02 19.30 -7.44
N ASP A 177 6.54 19.24 -6.21
CA ASP A 177 7.88 19.73 -5.87
C ASP A 177 8.91 18.60 -5.79
N ASN A 178 8.46 17.39 -5.42
CA ASN A 178 9.35 16.30 -5.02
C ASN A 178 9.21 15.02 -5.86
N LEU A 179 8.15 14.86 -6.66
CA LEU A 179 8.07 13.71 -7.55
C LEU A 179 9.00 13.91 -8.75
N ASP A 180 10.06 13.12 -8.78
CA ASP A 180 10.95 13.01 -9.93
C ASP A 180 10.84 11.62 -10.60
N THR A 181 11.68 11.43 -11.62
CA THR A 181 11.77 10.18 -12.38
C THR A 181 13.10 9.45 -12.17
N ASP A 182 13.87 9.78 -11.11
CA ASP A 182 15.09 9.03 -10.82
C ASP A 182 14.71 7.64 -10.31
N PRO A 183 15.03 6.55 -11.04
CA PRO A 183 14.63 5.20 -10.65
C PRO A 183 15.30 4.73 -9.34
N ASN A 184 16.32 5.46 -8.84
CA ASN A 184 17.01 5.16 -7.60
C ASN A 184 16.44 5.93 -6.41
N HIS A 185 15.43 6.79 -6.58
CA HIS A 185 14.79 7.46 -5.46
C HIS A 185 13.69 6.60 -4.84
N ALA A 186 13.53 6.71 -3.53
CA ALA A 186 12.65 5.84 -2.74
C ALA A 186 11.21 5.72 -3.29
N PRO A 187 10.51 6.81 -3.66
CA PRO A 187 9.15 6.71 -4.20
C PRO A 187 9.08 5.88 -5.49
N ASN A 188 10.11 5.99 -6.35
CA ASN A 188 10.18 5.28 -7.62
C ASN A 188 10.55 3.80 -7.43
N ILE A 189 11.41 3.48 -6.44
CA ILE A 189 11.70 2.09 -6.06
C ILE A 189 10.44 1.43 -5.51
N TYR A 190 9.79 2.03 -4.51
CA TYR A 190 8.59 1.46 -3.89
C TYR A 190 7.44 1.30 -4.88
N SER A 191 7.25 2.28 -5.76
CA SER A 191 6.29 2.21 -6.85
C SER A 191 6.58 1.04 -7.81
N LYS A 192 7.82 0.96 -8.33
CA LYS A 192 8.23 -0.13 -9.24
C LYS A 192 8.02 -1.51 -8.61
N LYS A 193 8.44 -1.70 -7.36
CA LYS A 193 8.27 -2.96 -6.64
C LYS A 193 6.79 -3.28 -6.45
N SER A 194 5.97 -2.30 -6.07
CA SER A 194 4.50 -2.49 -5.95
C SER A 194 3.87 -2.96 -7.26
N VAL A 195 4.23 -2.34 -8.39
CA VAL A 195 3.76 -2.75 -9.73
C VAL A 195 4.22 -4.17 -10.07
N GLU A 196 5.47 -4.54 -9.77
CA GLU A 196 6.00 -5.89 -9.98
C GLU A 196 5.19 -6.96 -9.24
N LEU A 197 4.83 -6.71 -7.97
CA LEU A 197 4.01 -7.63 -7.18
C LEU A 197 2.58 -7.73 -7.72
N ILE A 198 1.95 -6.59 -8.02
CA ILE A 198 0.59 -6.54 -8.58
C ILE A 198 0.52 -7.26 -9.93
N GLN A 199 1.53 -7.07 -10.78
CA GLN A 199 1.59 -7.72 -12.08
C GLN A 199 1.73 -9.25 -11.92
N ALA A 200 2.63 -9.72 -11.06
CA ALA A 200 2.75 -11.15 -10.78
C ALA A 200 1.44 -11.75 -10.26
N LEU A 201 0.74 -11.02 -9.38
CA LEU A 201 -0.56 -11.44 -8.86
C LEU A 201 -1.60 -11.59 -9.98
N PHE A 202 -1.71 -10.61 -10.89
CA PHE A 202 -2.65 -10.69 -12.02
C PHE A 202 -2.27 -11.73 -13.07
N GLU A 203 -0.97 -11.94 -13.32
CA GLU A 203 -0.51 -13.01 -14.21
C GLU A 203 -0.87 -14.39 -13.64
N LYS A 204 -0.80 -14.56 -12.31
CA LYS A 204 -1.17 -15.82 -11.63
C LYS A 204 -2.66 -15.98 -11.38
N GLN A 205 -3.40 -14.89 -11.34
CA GLN A 205 -4.86 -14.92 -11.30
C GLN A 205 -5.42 -15.79 -12.45
N GLY A 206 -4.89 -15.64 -13.67
CA GLY A 206 -5.39 -16.36 -14.84
C GLY A 206 -6.90 -16.14 -15.03
N ASP A 207 -7.66 -17.22 -15.17
CA ASP A 207 -9.13 -17.18 -15.34
C ASP A 207 -9.91 -17.05 -14.02
N ASN A 208 -9.22 -16.95 -12.86
CA ASN A 208 -9.92 -16.80 -11.59
C ASN A 208 -10.67 -15.47 -11.54
N PRO A 209 -11.90 -15.43 -10.99
CA PRO A 209 -12.69 -14.20 -10.93
C PRO A 209 -12.13 -13.15 -9.96
N ARG A 210 -11.13 -13.51 -9.15
CA ARG A 210 -10.53 -12.63 -8.13
C ARG A 210 -9.03 -12.84 -8.08
N ALA A 211 -8.29 -11.75 -7.82
CA ALA A 211 -6.84 -11.80 -7.63
C ALA A 211 -6.43 -12.47 -6.31
N LEU A 212 -7.22 -12.27 -5.24
CA LEU A 212 -7.03 -12.90 -3.93
C LEU A 212 -8.31 -13.61 -3.46
N PRO A 213 -8.18 -14.69 -2.66
CA PRO A 213 -9.29 -15.31 -1.95
C PRO A 213 -10.09 -14.29 -1.11
N LEU A 214 -11.35 -14.62 -0.85
CA LEU A 214 -12.19 -13.82 0.06
C LEU A 214 -11.58 -13.76 1.46
N ALA A 215 -11.86 -12.66 2.17
CA ALA A 215 -11.40 -12.43 3.54
C ALA A 215 -9.87 -12.43 3.70
N THR A 216 -9.10 -12.24 2.63
CA THR A 216 -7.63 -12.17 2.68
C THR A 216 -7.11 -10.93 1.97
N GLY A 217 -6.02 -10.39 2.50
CA GLY A 217 -5.26 -9.28 1.92
C GLY A 217 -3.77 -9.44 2.19
N LEU A 218 -2.96 -8.54 1.62
CA LEU A 218 -1.51 -8.53 1.81
C LEU A 218 -1.07 -7.23 2.50
N ASN A 219 -0.19 -7.34 3.49
CA ASN A 219 0.66 -6.25 3.99
C ASN A 219 2.05 -6.41 3.37
N VAL A 220 2.57 -5.34 2.75
CA VAL A 220 3.88 -5.33 2.12
C VAL A 220 4.69 -4.15 2.65
N ASN A 221 5.86 -4.45 3.22
CA ASN A 221 6.78 -3.42 3.70
C ASN A 221 8.09 -3.44 2.91
N PHE A 222 8.51 -2.28 2.44
CA PHE A 222 9.80 -2.07 1.79
C PHE A 222 10.82 -1.54 2.81
N PRO A 223 12.10 -1.91 2.67
CA PRO A 223 13.16 -1.41 3.55
C PRO A 223 13.51 0.05 3.21
N VAL A 224 14.50 0.61 3.92
CA VAL A 224 15.11 1.87 3.51
C VAL A 224 15.81 1.65 2.19
N ALA A 225 15.26 2.19 1.10
CA ALA A 225 15.72 1.94 -0.26
C ALA A 225 15.70 3.24 -1.04
N GLY A 226 16.82 3.58 -1.66
CA GLY A 226 16.97 4.77 -2.49
C GLY A 226 18.12 5.67 -2.07
N SER A 227 18.76 6.26 -3.08
CA SER A 227 19.92 7.13 -2.90
C SER A 227 19.58 8.44 -2.20
N ASP A 228 18.33 8.90 -2.32
CA ASP A 228 17.79 10.05 -1.60
C ASP A 228 17.67 9.82 -0.07
N LEU A 229 17.73 8.55 0.36
CA LEU A 229 17.75 8.14 1.76
C LEU A 229 19.12 7.62 2.21
N GLU A 230 20.19 7.90 1.44
CA GLU A 230 21.55 7.42 1.70
C GLU A 230 21.64 5.88 1.76
N SER A 231 20.76 5.16 1.03
CA SER A 231 20.73 3.70 0.98
C SER A 231 21.24 3.17 -0.37
N ASP A 232 22.12 2.17 -0.31
CA ASP A 232 22.58 1.39 -1.47
C ASP A 232 21.56 0.31 -1.90
N CYS A 233 20.44 0.17 -1.19
CA CYS A 233 19.38 -0.75 -1.55
C CYS A 233 18.52 -0.15 -2.68
N LEU A 234 18.64 -0.69 -3.89
CA LEU A 234 17.94 -0.17 -5.09
C LEU A 234 16.93 -1.15 -5.69
N ASP A 235 16.96 -2.42 -5.27
CA ASP A 235 16.03 -3.45 -5.74
C ASP A 235 15.80 -4.50 -4.63
N PRO A 236 15.00 -4.17 -3.61
CA PRO A 236 14.82 -5.06 -2.46
C PRO A 236 14.00 -6.31 -2.86
N PRO A 237 14.56 -7.54 -2.78
CA PRO A 237 13.84 -8.78 -3.04
C PRO A 237 12.69 -9.01 -2.07
N TYR A 238 11.72 -9.85 -2.44
CA TYR A 238 10.59 -10.20 -1.59
C TYR A 238 10.84 -11.45 -0.74
N TYR A 239 10.39 -11.41 0.51
CA TYR A 239 10.34 -12.57 1.38
C TYR A 239 8.95 -12.71 2.00
N GLN A 240 8.47 -13.95 2.10
CA GLN A 240 7.30 -14.24 2.90
C GLN A 240 7.62 -14.04 4.37
N SER A 241 6.74 -13.35 5.07
CA SER A 241 6.89 -13.03 6.50
C SER A 241 5.60 -13.26 7.27
N ARG A 242 5.72 -13.19 8.60
CA ARG A 242 4.62 -13.01 9.54
C ARG A 242 4.73 -11.64 10.23
N PHE A 243 3.61 -11.10 10.71
CA PHE A 243 3.58 -9.79 11.36
C PHE A 243 4.62 -9.63 12.48
N THR A 244 4.61 -10.54 13.46
CA THR A 244 5.46 -10.43 14.66
C THR A 244 6.24 -11.71 14.92
N GLY A 245 7.24 -11.63 15.80
CA GLY A 245 8.01 -12.76 16.29
C GLY A 245 8.73 -12.43 17.60
N SER A 246 9.59 -13.35 18.04
CA SER A 246 10.29 -13.24 19.35
C SER A 246 11.10 -11.95 19.50
N ASP A 247 11.61 -11.42 18.39
CA ASP A 247 12.42 -10.22 18.40
C ASP A 247 11.59 -8.92 18.28
N TYR A 248 10.25 -9.03 18.25
CA TYR A 248 9.38 -7.85 18.17
C TYR A 248 9.37 -7.13 19.51
N VAL A 249 9.60 -5.83 19.48
CA VAL A 249 9.67 -5.00 20.68
C VAL A 249 8.50 -4.02 20.71
N PRO A 250 7.51 -4.20 21.61
CA PRO A 250 6.42 -3.25 21.78
C PRO A 250 6.93 -1.89 22.26
N TYR A 251 6.22 -0.82 21.89
CA TYR A 251 6.49 0.51 22.42
C TYR A 251 6.18 0.55 23.92
N ALA A 252 7.07 1.20 24.65
CA ALA A 252 6.87 1.66 26.01
C ALA A 252 7.06 3.18 26.06
N ILE A 253 6.88 3.73 27.25
CA ILE A 253 7.18 5.12 27.54
C ILE A 253 8.15 5.20 28.71
N ALA A 254 9.07 6.15 28.66
CA ALA A 254 9.94 6.49 29.77
C ALA A 254 9.74 7.97 30.13
N TYR A 255 9.67 8.28 31.42
CA TYR A 255 9.64 9.67 31.88
C TYR A 255 11.07 10.18 32.05
N ASN A 256 11.39 11.27 31.38
CA ASN A 256 12.69 11.92 31.43
C ASN A 256 12.66 13.05 32.46
N GLU A 257 13.19 12.80 33.65
CA GLU A 257 13.18 13.78 34.75
C GLU A 257 13.97 15.06 34.44
N SER A 258 14.95 14.99 33.54
CA SER A 258 15.79 16.15 33.19
C SER A 258 15.09 17.11 32.25
N THR A 259 14.24 16.61 31.36
CA THR A 259 13.47 17.42 30.41
C THR A 259 12.02 17.65 30.87
N GLY A 260 11.52 16.83 31.80
CA GLY A 260 10.10 16.79 32.20
C GLY A 260 9.18 16.20 31.13
N LEU A 261 9.73 15.51 30.11
CA LEU A 261 8.99 14.95 28.99
C LEU A 261 8.82 13.43 29.11
N VAL A 262 7.87 12.90 28.36
CA VAL A 262 7.70 11.46 28.16
C VAL A 262 8.33 11.10 26.82
N ASP A 263 9.34 10.23 26.85
CA ASP A 263 10.10 9.76 25.70
C ASP A 263 9.64 8.36 25.27
N TRP A 264 9.88 8.03 23.99
CA TRP A 264 9.71 6.68 23.49
C TRP A 264 10.67 5.71 24.18
N ALA A 265 10.14 4.57 24.56
CA ALA A 265 10.90 3.44 25.08
C ALA A 265 10.40 2.14 24.44
N ASN A 266 11.01 1.05 24.86
CA ASN A 266 10.71 -0.29 24.39
C ASN A 266 10.36 -1.17 25.58
N ALA A 267 9.31 -1.98 25.45
CA ALA A 267 8.93 -2.96 26.45
C ALA A 267 9.62 -4.30 26.13
N GLU A 268 10.55 -4.75 26.99
CA GLU A 268 11.08 -6.10 26.88
C GLU A 268 10.05 -7.09 27.45
N THR A 269 9.21 -7.64 26.58
CA THR A 269 8.18 -8.61 26.95
C THR A 269 8.30 -9.87 26.10
N GLY A 270 8.27 -11.06 26.71
CA GLY A 270 8.23 -12.33 25.97
C GLY A 270 6.84 -12.68 25.42
N THR A 271 5.91 -11.72 25.33
CA THR A 271 4.52 -11.96 24.92
C THR A 271 4.44 -12.50 23.50
N LEU A 272 5.35 -12.10 22.62
CA LEU A 272 5.38 -12.51 21.20
C LEU A 272 6.37 -13.66 20.93
N ASP A 273 7.01 -14.21 21.98
CA ASP A 273 7.80 -15.44 21.91
C ASP A 273 6.91 -16.68 21.76
N VAL A 274 5.61 -16.55 22.05
CA VAL A 274 4.67 -17.66 22.04
C VAL A 274 4.18 -17.94 20.61
N ALA A 275 4.53 -19.11 20.08
CA ALA A 275 3.99 -19.61 18.81
C ALA A 275 2.57 -20.20 19.00
N ALA A 276 1.58 -19.34 19.28
CA ALA A 276 0.22 -19.76 19.57
C ALA A 276 -0.65 -20.02 18.33
N ALA A 277 -0.40 -19.30 17.23
CA ALA A 277 -1.14 -19.40 15.98
C ALA A 277 -0.25 -19.00 14.78
N GLY A 278 -0.66 -19.42 13.57
CA GLY A 278 0.04 -19.13 12.32
C GLY A 278 1.26 -20.02 12.07
N ASP A 279 2.16 -19.56 11.20
CA ASP A 279 3.41 -20.26 10.85
C ASP A 279 4.60 -19.54 11.50
N SER A 280 5.07 -20.07 12.63
CA SER A 280 6.21 -19.49 13.36
C SER A 280 7.58 -19.80 12.74
N SER A 281 7.62 -20.54 11.63
CA SER A 281 8.87 -20.74 10.87
C SER A 281 9.21 -19.55 9.98
N LEU A 282 8.24 -18.68 9.69
CA LEU A 282 8.43 -17.47 8.90
C LEU A 282 9.15 -16.38 9.71
N PRO A 283 10.03 -15.58 9.07
CA PRO A 283 10.63 -14.42 9.70
C PRO A 283 9.56 -13.35 10.00
N ALA A 284 9.78 -12.56 11.05
CA ALA A 284 8.95 -11.41 11.32
C ALA A 284 9.25 -10.25 10.34
N GLU A 285 8.25 -9.42 10.01
CA GLU A 285 8.38 -8.33 9.03
C GLU A 285 9.58 -7.41 9.32
N PHE A 286 9.74 -6.97 10.57
CA PHE A 286 10.84 -6.09 10.97
C PHE A 286 12.22 -6.74 10.79
N ASN A 287 12.34 -8.06 10.94
CA ASN A 287 13.58 -8.79 10.69
C ASN A 287 13.89 -8.83 9.18
N VAL A 288 12.86 -8.92 8.34
CA VAL A 288 13.03 -8.88 6.87
C VAL A 288 13.49 -7.50 6.42
N VAL A 289 12.78 -6.43 6.81
CA VAL A 289 13.05 -5.08 6.29
C VAL A 289 14.25 -4.37 6.92
N ASN A 290 14.89 -4.96 7.94
CA ASN A 290 16.13 -4.44 8.52
C ASN A 290 17.33 -4.53 7.56
N GLY A 291 17.23 -5.35 6.51
CA GLY A 291 18.19 -5.41 5.41
C GLY A 291 17.64 -4.80 4.12
N CYS A 292 18.32 -5.05 3.00
CA CYS A 292 17.75 -4.77 1.68
C CYS A 292 16.80 -5.92 1.28
N ALA A 293 15.62 -5.97 1.89
CA ALA A 293 14.58 -6.95 1.61
C ALA A 293 13.19 -6.41 1.97
N SER A 294 12.19 -6.83 1.19
CA SER A 294 10.78 -6.46 1.34
C SER A 294 9.99 -7.62 1.93
N SER A 295 9.11 -7.33 2.89
CA SER A 295 8.28 -8.33 3.55
C SER A 295 6.93 -8.45 2.84
N ILE A 296 6.39 -9.67 2.70
CA ILE A 296 5.02 -9.93 2.26
C ILE A 296 4.35 -10.80 3.33
N THR A 297 3.33 -10.24 3.99
CA THR A 297 2.54 -10.93 4.99
C THR A 297 1.08 -11.00 4.55
N VAL A 298 0.51 -12.20 4.61
CA VAL A 298 -0.92 -12.42 4.36
C VAL A 298 -1.68 -12.17 5.65
N PHE A 299 -2.71 -11.33 5.61
CA PHE A 299 -3.67 -11.20 6.70
C PHE A 299 -5.03 -11.77 6.29
N THR A 300 -5.82 -12.15 7.29
CA THR A 300 -7.18 -12.63 7.09
C THR A 300 -8.16 -11.99 8.07
N LEU A 301 -9.39 -11.77 7.59
CA LEU A 301 -10.53 -11.32 8.41
C LEU A 301 -11.28 -12.50 9.04
N ASP A 302 -10.89 -13.73 8.71
CA ASP A 302 -11.44 -14.96 9.27
C ASP A 302 -10.33 -15.61 10.12
N PRO A 303 -10.27 -15.31 11.44
CA PRO A 303 -9.22 -15.86 12.31
C PRO A 303 -9.31 -17.40 12.45
N ASP A 304 -10.43 -18.01 12.03
CA ASP A 304 -10.64 -19.45 11.98
C ASP A 304 -10.26 -20.06 10.61
N ALA A 305 -9.78 -19.25 9.66
CA ALA A 305 -9.45 -19.68 8.32
C ALA A 305 -8.40 -20.81 8.30
N GLN A 306 -8.61 -21.77 7.40
CA GLN A 306 -7.66 -22.87 7.21
C GLN A 306 -6.35 -22.38 6.58
N LYS A 307 -5.22 -22.95 7.03
CA LYS A 307 -3.87 -22.69 6.48
C LYS A 307 -3.82 -22.78 4.94
N SER A 308 -4.65 -23.63 4.33
CA SER A 308 -4.74 -23.81 2.88
C SER A 308 -5.04 -22.51 2.11
N ALA A 309 -5.78 -21.56 2.69
CA ALA A 309 -6.05 -20.27 2.05
C ALA A 309 -4.78 -19.41 1.94
N VAL A 310 -3.96 -19.39 3.00
CA VAL A 310 -2.65 -18.71 3.00
C VAL A 310 -1.72 -19.39 2.00
N ASP A 311 -1.62 -20.71 2.02
CA ASP A 311 -0.74 -21.47 1.12
C ASP A 311 -1.07 -21.23 -0.37
N GLN A 312 -2.37 -21.09 -0.70
CA GLN A 312 -2.81 -20.74 -2.05
C GLN A 312 -2.32 -19.35 -2.47
N ILE A 313 -2.43 -18.36 -1.58
CA ILE A 313 -2.03 -16.97 -1.86
C ILE A 313 -0.53 -16.88 -2.09
N ILE A 314 0.27 -17.49 -1.20
CA ILE A 314 1.73 -17.53 -1.33
C ILE A 314 2.15 -18.19 -2.64
N GLY A 315 1.46 -19.27 -3.04
CA GLY A 315 1.68 -19.93 -4.33
C GLY A 315 1.55 -18.98 -5.54
N ASN A 316 0.74 -17.92 -5.45
CA ASN A 316 0.54 -16.93 -6.52
C ASN A 316 1.72 -15.95 -6.67
N PHE A 317 2.67 -15.90 -5.74
CA PHE A 317 3.86 -15.05 -5.89
C PHE A 317 5.15 -15.75 -5.51
N GLN A 318 5.15 -17.09 -5.45
CA GLN A 318 6.32 -17.90 -5.16
C GLN A 318 7.53 -17.59 -6.05
N SER A 319 7.31 -17.16 -7.30
CA SER A 319 8.39 -16.78 -8.22
C SER A 319 9.06 -15.44 -7.89
N LEU A 320 8.42 -14.61 -7.07
CA LEU A 320 8.98 -13.35 -6.59
C LEU A 320 9.74 -13.51 -5.27
N LEU A 321 9.50 -14.62 -4.55
CA LEU A 321 10.14 -14.89 -3.27
C LEU A 321 11.59 -15.34 -3.48
N ALA A 322 12.51 -14.75 -2.72
CA ALA A 322 13.93 -15.07 -2.70
C ALA A 322 14.29 -16.27 -1.80
#